data_AF-A0A349W452-F1
#
_entry.id   AF-A0A349W452-F1
#
_cell.length_a   1.000
_cell.length_b   1.000
_cell.length_c   1.000
_cell.angle_alpha   90.00
_cell.angle_beta   90.00
_cell.angle_gamma   90.00
#
_symmetry.space_group_name_H-M   'P 1'
#
loop_
_entity.id
_entity.type
_entity.pdbx_description
1 polymer ?
#
loop_
_entity_poly.entity_id
_entity_poly.type
_entity_poly.pdbx_seq_one_letter_code
_entity_poly.pdbx_strand_id
1 'polypeptide(L)'
;LVGLKPGDKMPEVVWNQSLELNYFNGKKKTIKLSELKGKLILLDFWATTCPSCIENIPHMEEIQKRYPQELTVVLVNSKRNKDTPRRIKLVLDRYKEKYNFEIKLPALLDDTILTNLFPHNTIPNITWINPDGTFLGNTLPDEVSIKNIEAILQNKKADLQLRGTFRNKDAAMETPPIFDTTGVKYLSAITGYLPDYLPTYPNVACKNGKSNYQMVNAAFNFMLRIAFKNELKGFESTDYVFEEGLKDKIQQMILGGSLRQYKYSYQLFVADTISPGRAEHYFQQAFKDYFHLTIERKTGLVSYYKIKILDNISDLKSKGGMHLVNEKTEEGPISFGNFPLITLLSLLHQYVDLPVSYNRNEDMQIDLTFPVGFERMPVEEKLIFLASKGIVLTKQQQEKEYPYISRIY
;
A
#
# COMPACT_ATOMS: atom_id res chain seq x y z
N LEU A 1 -9.42 30.34 9.19
CA LEU A 1 -8.10 29.84 9.65
C LEU A 1 -7.27 29.61 8.41
N VAL A 2 -6.03 30.12 8.38
CA VAL A 2 -5.07 29.76 7.32
C VAL A 2 -4.58 28.35 7.64
N GLY A 3 -4.42 27.51 6.62
CA GLY A 3 -3.88 26.16 6.80
C GLY A 3 -2.46 26.20 7.34
N LEU A 4 -2.16 25.32 8.29
CA LEU A 4 -0.84 25.19 8.90
C LEU A 4 0.15 24.53 7.93
N LYS A 5 1.41 24.91 8.08
CA LYS A 5 2.56 24.27 7.45
C LYS A 5 3.30 23.39 8.47
N PRO A 6 3.97 22.31 8.03
CA PRO A 6 4.88 21.56 8.90
C PRO A 6 5.81 22.48 9.69
N GLY A 7 5.86 22.28 11.01
CA GLY A 7 6.61 23.11 11.96
C GLY A 7 5.78 24.20 12.65
N ASP A 8 4.58 24.52 12.14
CA ASP A 8 3.70 25.50 12.80
C ASP A 8 3.13 24.94 14.11
N LYS A 9 2.95 25.82 15.10
CA LYS A 9 2.24 25.50 16.33
C LYS A 9 0.73 25.56 16.10
N MET A 10 0.02 24.60 16.68
CA MET A 10 -1.43 24.63 16.77
C MET A 10 -1.91 25.92 17.47
N PRO A 11 -2.81 26.71 16.84
CA PRO A 11 -3.28 27.96 17.43
C PRO A 11 -4.02 27.73 18.76
N GLU A 12 -3.81 28.59 19.75
CA GLU A 12 -4.48 28.48 21.06
C GLU A 12 -6.01 28.53 20.96
N VAL A 13 -6.56 29.26 19.99
CA VAL A 13 -8.02 29.26 19.74
C VAL A 13 -8.54 27.87 19.34
N VAL A 14 -7.74 27.08 18.61
CA VAL A 14 -8.10 25.71 18.20
C VAL A 14 -7.99 24.76 19.40
N TRP A 15 -6.96 24.93 20.25
CA TRP A 15 -6.83 24.15 21.48
C TRP A 15 -8.02 24.32 22.43
N ASN A 16 -8.55 25.54 22.53
CA ASN A 16 -9.66 25.86 23.42
C ASN A 16 -11.03 25.49 22.86
N GLN A 17 -11.08 24.97 21.62
CA GLN A 17 -12.33 24.58 21.00
C GLN A 17 -12.87 23.28 21.61
N SER A 18 -14.18 23.29 21.90
CA SER A 18 -14.92 22.09 22.29
C SER A 18 -15.28 21.26 21.05
N LEU A 19 -14.99 19.97 21.09
CA LEU A 19 -15.28 18.99 20.06
C LEU A 19 -16.20 17.90 20.63
N GLU A 20 -17.27 17.57 19.91
CA GLU A 20 -18.11 16.41 20.24
C GLU A 20 -17.54 15.16 19.55
N LEU A 21 -16.92 14.29 20.33
CA LEU A 21 -16.48 12.98 19.87
C LEU A 21 -17.63 11.99 19.92
N ASN A 22 -17.85 11.31 18.80
CA ASN A 22 -18.86 10.28 18.63
C ASN A 22 -18.18 8.91 18.70
N TYR A 23 -18.80 8.00 19.44
CA TYR A 23 -18.41 6.59 19.48
C TYR A 23 -19.49 5.78 18.78
N PHE A 24 -19.10 4.79 17.98
CA PHE A 24 -20.02 4.04 17.14
C PHE A 24 -20.94 3.07 17.90
N ASN A 25 -20.80 3.00 19.23
CA ASN A 25 -21.75 2.37 20.14
C ASN A 25 -22.85 3.34 20.64
N GLY A 26 -22.94 4.55 20.08
CA GLY A 26 -23.93 5.57 20.44
C GLY A 26 -23.49 6.52 21.57
N LYS A 27 -22.35 6.29 22.21
CA LYS A 27 -21.81 7.23 23.21
C LYS A 27 -21.29 8.49 22.54
N LYS A 28 -21.38 9.62 23.25
CA LYS A 28 -20.80 10.90 22.86
C LYS A 28 -20.01 11.48 24.02
N LYS A 29 -18.91 12.16 23.71
CA LYS A 29 -18.11 12.87 24.71
C LYS A 29 -17.67 14.21 24.14
N THR A 30 -18.04 15.29 24.82
CA THR A 30 -17.48 16.61 24.54
C THR A 30 -16.13 16.73 25.24
N ILE A 31 -15.11 17.11 24.49
CA ILE A 31 -13.77 17.43 25.02
C ILE A 31 -13.34 18.79 24.53
N LYS A 32 -12.44 19.46 25.24
CA LYS A 32 -11.60 20.49 24.64
C LYS A 32 -10.42 19.82 23.94
N LEU A 33 -10.02 20.32 22.77
CA LEU A 33 -8.85 19.75 22.08
C LEU A 33 -7.59 19.81 22.96
N SER A 34 -7.49 20.81 23.86
CA SER A 34 -6.42 20.95 24.84
C SER A 34 -6.26 19.73 25.77
N GLU A 35 -7.31 18.92 25.96
CA GLU A 35 -7.23 17.66 26.72
C GLU A 35 -6.34 16.61 26.04
N LEU A 36 -6.02 16.79 24.75
CA LEU A 36 -5.13 15.93 23.99
C LEU A 36 -3.66 16.40 24.01
N LYS A 37 -3.36 17.58 24.60
CA LYS A 37 -1.98 18.09 24.70
C LYS A 37 -1.09 17.11 25.47
N GLY A 38 0.21 17.07 25.12
CA GLY A 38 1.18 16.18 25.76
C GLY A 38 1.21 14.77 25.19
N LYS A 39 0.33 14.43 24.25
CA LYS A 39 0.35 13.17 23.49
C LYS A 39 0.68 13.43 22.02
N LEU A 40 1.24 12.43 21.35
CA LEU A 40 1.24 12.38 19.89
C LEU A 40 -0.21 12.22 19.41
N ILE A 41 -0.71 13.15 18.61
CA ILE A 41 -2.08 13.10 18.09
C ILE A 41 -2.03 12.72 16.62
N LEU A 42 -2.77 11.66 16.27
CA LEU A 42 -3.03 11.25 14.90
C LEU A 42 -4.48 11.56 14.55
N LEU A 43 -4.69 12.43 13.56
CA LEU A 43 -6.02 12.67 12.99
C LEU A 43 -6.14 11.88 11.69
N ASP A 44 -6.99 10.85 11.68
CA ASP A 44 -7.22 9.99 10.52
C ASP A 44 -8.44 10.49 9.74
N PHE A 45 -8.20 11.21 8.65
CA PHE A 45 -9.24 11.76 7.80
C PHE A 45 -9.83 10.69 6.88
N TRP A 46 -11.13 10.46 6.99
CA TRP A 46 -11.83 9.37 6.33
C TRP A 46 -13.19 9.78 5.74
N ALA A 47 -13.76 8.89 4.93
CA ALA A 47 -15.14 8.96 4.44
C ALA A 47 -15.71 7.57 4.19
N THR A 48 -17.02 7.43 4.19
CA THR A 48 -17.67 6.15 3.87
C THR A 48 -17.53 5.74 2.40
N THR A 49 -17.14 6.68 1.53
CA THR A 49 -16.80 6.46 0.12
C THR A 49 -15.37 5.98 -0.11
N CYS A 50 -14.57 5.83 0.95
CA CYS A 50 -13.18 5.44 0.88
C CYS A 50 -12.99 4.05 1.52
N PRO A 51 -13.04 2.95 0.74
CA PRO A 51 -12.89 1.59 1.27
C PRO A 51 -11.58 1.39 2.04
N SER A 52 -10.47 1.88 1.47
CA SER A 52 -9.15 1.78 2.10
C SER A 52 -9.05 2.54 3.43
N CYS A 53 -9.82 3.62 3.62
CA CYS A 53 -9.90 4.31 4.91
C CYS A 53 -10.53 3.40 5.97
N ILE A 54 -11.66 2.76 5.64
CA ILE A 54 -12.36 1.85 6.57
C ILE A 54 -11.51 0.62 6.89
N GLU A 55 -10.81 0.08 5.90
CA GLU A 55 -9.90 -1.05 6.07
C GLU A 55 -8.69 -0.71 6.97
N ASN A 56 -8.29 0.55 7.07
CA ASN A 56 -7.16 0.99 7.89
C ASN A 56 -7.52 1.33 9.35
N ILE A 57 -8.79 1.66 9.66
CA ILE A 57 -9.26 1.98 11.02
C ILE A 57 -8.71 1.02 12.09
N PRO A 58 -8.68 -0.29 11.84
CA PRO A 58 -8.24 -1.19 12.88
C PRO A 58 -6.74 -1.22 13.17
N HIS A 59 -5.90 -0.95 12.15
CA HIS A 59 -4.48 -0.72 12.36
C HIS A 59 -4.30 0.46 13.32
N MET A 60 -5.07 1.54 13.09
CA MET A 60 -5.08 2.70 13.98
C MET A 60 -5.56 2.36 15.40
N GLU A 61 -6.50 1.42 15.55
CA GLU A 61 -6.88 0.90 16.87
C GLU A 61 -5.78 0.13 17.57
N GLU A 62 -5.03 -0.71 16.85
CA GLU A 62 -3.88 -1.42 17.41
C GLU A 62 -2.82 -0.42 17.90
N ILE A 63 -2.53 0.60 17.10
CA ILE A 63 -1.63 1.70 17.46
C ILE A 63 -2.11 2.42 18.72
N GLN A 64 -3.39 2.79 18.80
CA GLN A 64 -3.97 3.41 19.99
C GLN A 64 -3.87 2.51 21.24
N LYS A 65 -4.08 1.20 21.09
CA LYS A 65 -3.99 0.22 22.18
C LYS A 65 -2.55 0.02 22.65
N ARG A 66 -1.56 0.14 21.75
CA ARG A 66 -0.13 0.01 22.06
C ARG A 66 0.41 1.20 22.83
N TYR A 67 -0.04 2.41 22.52
CA TYR A 67 0.44 3.67 23.14
C TYR A 67 -0.67 4.47 23.84
N PRO A 68 -1.44 3.90 24.78
CA PRO A 68 -2.65 4.52 25.32
C PRO A 68 -2.38 5.82 26.11
N GLN A 69 -1.20 5.94 26.72
CA GLN A 69 -0.80 7.09 27.51
C GLN A 69 -0.06 8.16 26.70
N GLU A 70 0.58 7.78 25.60
CA GLU A 70 1.50 8.65 24.85
C GLU A 70 0.92 9.09 23.50
N LEU A 71 -0.10 8.40 23.00
CA LEU A 71 -0.70 8.64 21.68
C LEU A 71 -2.23 8.71 21.77
N THR A 72 -2.83 9.54 20.91
CA THR A 72 -4.28 9.55 20.69
C THR A 72 -4.61 9.58 19.21
N VAL A 73 -5.48 8.66 18.79
CA VAL A 73 -6.07 8.64 17.44
C VAL A 73 -7.49 9.21 17.49
N VAL A 74 -7.80 10.11 16.56
CA VAL A 74 -9.17 10.59 16.31
C VAL A 74 -9.51 10.40 14.85
N LEU A 75 -10.61 9.71 14.56
CA LEU A 75 -11.13 9.61 13.20
C LEU A 75 -11.83 10.93 12.85
N VAL A 76 -11.49 11.55 11.72
CA VAL A 76 -12.06 12.84 11.30
C VAL A 76 -12.85 12.67 10.00
N ASN A 77 -14.17 12.76 10.09
CA ASN A 77 -15.04 12.78 8.93
C ASN A 77 -15.34 14.23 8.56
N SER A 78 -14.93 14.65 7.36
CA SER A 78 -15.11 16.01 6.89
C SER A 78 -16.49 16.24 6.28
N LYS A 79 -17.10 17.40 6.57
CA LYS A 79 -18.33 17.85 5.89
C LYS A 79 -18.18 17.93 4.37
N ARG A 80 -16.96 18.15 3.86
CA ARG A 80 -16.64 18.16 2.42
C ARG A 80 -16.98 16.85 1.72
N ASN A 81 -16.93 15.73 2.44
CA ASN A 81 -17.16 14.39 1.88
C ASN A 81 -18.65 14.04 1.74
N LYS A 82 -19.55 14.90 2.24
CA LYS A 82 -21.02 14.74 2.13
C LYS A 82 -21.55 13.43 2.70
N ASP A 83 -20.88 12.89 3.71
CA ASP A 83 -21.43 11.77 4.46
C ASP A 83 -22.67 12.21 5.25
N THR A 84 -23.55 11.25 5.54
CA THR A 84 -24.70 11.47 6.42
C THR A 84 -24.62 10.51 7.60
N PRO A 85 -25.19 10.84 8.77
CA PRO A 85 -25.22 9.91 9.90
C PRO A 85 -25.81 8.54 9.55
N ARG A 86 -26.84 8.52 8.69
CA ARG A 86 -27.43 7.28 8.17
C ARG A 86 -26.44 6.47 7.34
N ARG A 87 -25.70 7.11 6.42
CA ARG A 87 -24.72 6.44 5.56
C ARG A 87 -23.53 5.91 6.37
N ILE A 88 -23.04 6.69 7.32
CA ILE A 88 -22.00 6.29 8.27
C ILE A 88 -22.44 5.05 9.02
N LYS A 89 -23.61 5.09 9.66
CA LYS A 89 -24.16 3.93 10.38
C LYS A 89 -24.27 2.70 9.48
N LEU A 90 -24.86 2.82 8.29
CA LEU A 90 -25.01 1.70 7.36
C LEU A 90 -23.69 1.07 6.90
N VAL A 91 -22.65 1.87 6.67
CA VAL A 91 -21.34 1.34 6.26
C VAL A 91 -20.65 0.65 7.43
N LEU A 92 -20.70 1.24 8.62
CA LEU A 92 -20.05 0.67 9.80
C LEU A 92 -20.79 -0.54 10.37
N ASP A 93 -22.12 -0.58 10.32
CA ASP A 93 -22.92 -1.76 10.71
C ASP A 93 -22.59 -2.94 9.79
N ARG A 94 -22.57 -2.72 8.46
CA ARG A 94 -22.15 -3.75 7.50
C ARG A 94 -20.71 -4.20 7.72
N TYR A 95 -19.81 -3.28 8.06
CA TYR A 95 -18.43 -3.61 8.37
C TYR A 95 -18.35 -4.49 9.63
N LYS A 96 -19.10 -4.13 10.69
CA LYS A 96 -19.21 -4.89 11.93
C LYS A 96 -19.77 -6.30 11.69
N GLU A 97 -20.85 -6.43 10.92
CA GLU A 97 -21.44 -7.72 10.58
C GLU A 97 -20.48 -8.61 9.78
N LYS A 98 -19.80 -8.03 8.78
CA LYS A 98 -18.89 -8.77 7.90
C LYS A 98 -17.64 -9.26 8.64
N TYR A 99 -17.07 -8.42 9.51
CA TYR A 99 -15.76 -8.67 10.12
C TYR A 99 -15.81 -8.92 11.63
N ASN A 100 -17.01 -8.99 12.23
CA ASN A 100 -17.21 -9.08 13.69
C ASN A 100 -16.32 -8.08 14.47
N PHE A 101 -16.19 -6.86 13.95
CA PHE A 101 -15.28 -5.84 14.48
C PHE A 101 -16.07 -4.61 14.92
N GLU A 102 -15.92 -4.25 16.19
CA GLU A 102 -16.52 -3.04 16.75
C GLU A 102 -15.47 -1.94 16.88
N ILE A 103 -15.68 -0.84 16.16
CA ILE A 103 -14.80 0.32 16.18
C ILE A 103 -14.96 1.07 17.52
N LYS A 104 -13.85 1.21 18.24
CA LYS A 104 -13.74 1.86 19.55
C LYS A 104 -13.11 3.25 19.49
N LEU A 105 -12.46 3.61 18.38
CA LEU A 105 -11.87 4.94 18.20
C LEU A 105 -12.95 6.03 18.24
N PRO A 106 -12.64 7.19 18.85
CA PRO A 106 -13.52 8.34 18.77
C PRO A 106 -13.51 8.93 17.35
N ALA A 107 -14.68 9.42 16.92
CA ALA A 107 -14.83 10.09 15.64
C ALA A 107 -15.38 11.52 15.80
N LEU A 108 -14.73 12.47 15.15
CA LEU A 108 -15.30 13.78 14.88
C LEU A 108 -16.07 13.71 13.56
N LEU A 109 -17.35 14.08 13.57
CA LEU A 109 -18.22 14.06 12.39
C LEU A 109 -18.50 15.48 11.90
N ASP A 110 -18.73 15.62 10.59
CA ASP A 110 -19.02 16.89 9.93
C ASP A 110 -17.97 18.00 10.19
N ASP A 111 -16.70 17.60 10.33
CA ASP A 111 -15.62 18.56 10.60
C ASP A 111 -15.43 19.54 9.43
N THR A 112 -15.21 20.80 9.82
CA THR A 112 -14.82 21.88 8.89
C THR A 112 -13.56 22.60 9.36
N ILE A 113 -13.17 22.47 10.63
CA ILE A 113 -12.10 23.27 11.21
C ILE A 113 -10.77 22.57 11.04
N LEU A 114 -10.66 21.29 11.44
CA LEU A 114 -9.43 20.52 11.27
C LEU A 114 -9.13 20.30 9.78
N THR A 115 -10.17 20.08 8.97
CA THR A 115 -10.07 19.94 7.51
C THR A 115 -9.43 21.16 6.85
N ASN A 116 -9.77 22.37 7.31
CA ASN A 116 -9.20 23.61 6.77
C ASN A 116 -7.84 23.93 7.40
N LEU A 117 -7.64 23.57 8.67
CA LEU A 117 -6.40 23.82 9.39
C LEU A 117 -5.25 22.93 8.91
N PHE A 118 -5.55 21.71 8.45
CA PHE A 118 -4.58 20.77 7.89
C PHE A 118 -4.88 20.50 6.41
N PRO A 119 -4.40 21.35 5.48
CA PRO A 119 -4.75 21.22 4.07
C PRO A 119 -4.38 19.85 3.48
N HIS A 120 -5.38 19.15 2.98
CA HIS A 120 -5.25 17.89 2.25
C HIS A 120 -6.39 17.78 1.23
N ASN A 121 -6.13 17.09 0.12
CA ASN A 121 -7.09 16.92 -0.98
C ASN A 121 -7.35 15.45 -1.34
N THR A 122 -6.84 14.52 -0.52
CA THR A 122 -7.05 13.08 -0.67
C THR A 122 -7.37 12.46 0.67
N ILE A 123 -8.04 11.31 0.63
CA ILE A 123 -8.23 10.43 1.77
C ILE A 123 -7.85 9.00 1.33
N PRO A 124 -7.31 8.15 2.22
CA PRO A 124 -6.99 8.44 3.64
C PRO A 124 -5.85 9.46 3.80
N ASN A 125 -5.89 10.23 4.89
CA ASN A 125 -4.87 11.21 5.24
C ASN A 125 -4.67 11.23 6.75
N ILE A 126 -3.42 11.06 7.20
CA ILE A 126 -3.07 11.09 8.61
C ILE A 126 -2.32 12.39 8.93
N THR A 127 -2.89 13.23 9.79
CA THR A 127 -2.22 14.42 10.32
C THR A 127 -1.49 14.05 11.60
N TRP A 128 -0.22 14.42 11.68
CA TRP A 128 0.64 14.19 12.84
C TRP A 128 0.84 15.50 13.61
N ILE A 129 0.51 15.47 14.91
CA ILE A 129 0.73 16.61 15.82
C ILE A 129 1.54 16.12 17.00
N ASN A 130 2.69 16.75 17.22
CA ASN A 130 3.59 16.40 18.32
C ASN A 130 2.96 16.67 19.70
N PRO A 131 3.49 16.02 20.77
CA PRO A 131 3.10 16.30 22.16
C PRO A 131 3.12 17.78 22.55
N ASP A 132 4.05 18.54 21.98
CA ASP A 132 4.23 19.98 22.20
C ASP A 132 3.29 20.87 21.35
N GLY A 133 2.37 20.25 20.60
CA GLY A 133 1.39 20.90 19.75
C GLY A 133 1.91 21.38 18.39
N THR A 134 3.10 20.94 17.96
CA THR A 134 3.62 21.25 16.62
C THR A 134 2.96 20.37 15.57
N PHE A 135 2.45 20.95 14.49
CA PHE A 135 2.01 20.19 13.32
C PHE A 135 3.24 19.65 12.58
N LEU A 136 3.42 18.32 12.58
CA LEU A 136 4.53 17.69 11.87
C LEU A 136 4.28 17.60 10.38
N GLY A 137 3.03 17.43 9.96
CA GLY A 137 2.63 17.32 8.57
C GLY A 137 1.58 16.23 8.36
N ASN A 138 1.20 16.05 7.09
CA ASN A 138 0.25 15.04 6.67
C ASN A 138 0.95 13.87 6.00
N THR A 139 0.42 12.66 6.13
CA THR A 139 0.93 11.47 5.48
C THR A 139 -0.20 10.58 4.96
N LEU A 140 0.18 9.55 4.19
CA LEU A 140 -0.68 8.39 3.97
C LEU A 140 -0.59 7.43 5.18
N PRO A 141 -1.53 6.47 5.31
CA PRO A 141 -1.54 5.51 6.43
C PRO A 141 -0.30 4.63 6.59
N ASP A 142 0.43 4.35 5.50
CA ASP A 142 1.66 3.54 5.50
C ASP A 142 2.78 4.15 6.36
N GLU A 143 2.71 5.45 6.65
CA GLU A 143 3.68 6.12 7.55
C GLU A 143 3.39 5.86 9.04
N VAL A 144 2.21 5.35 9.39
CA VAL A 144 1.82 5.03 10.77
C VAL A 144 2.46 3.71 11.19
N SER A 145 3.77 3.69 11.27
CA SER A 145 4.58 2.55 11.70
C SER A 145 5.07 2.72 13.13
N ILE A 146 5.33 1.60 13.81
CA ILE A 146 5.95 1.57 15.15
C ILE A 146 7.24 2.38 15.15
N LYS A 147 8.10 2.17 14.13
CA LYS A 147 9.38 2.88 13.97
C LYS A 147 9.20 4.40 13.96
N ASN A 148 8.27 4.92 13.16
CA ASN A 148 8.03 6.36 13.06
C ASN A 148 7.44 6.92 14.37
N ILE A 149 6.48 6.20 14.97
CA ILE A 149 5.85 6.60 16.23
C ILE A 149 6.89 6.67 17.35
N GLU A 150 7.70 5.61 17.52
CA GLU A 150 8.73 5.56 18.56
C GLU A 150 9.81 6.61 18.35
N ALA A 151 10.23 6.84 17.11
CA ALA A 151 11.16 7.92 16.80
C ALA A 151 10.61 9.28 17.27
N ILE A 152 9.33 9.58 16.97
CA ILE A 152 8.69 10.83 17.39
C ILE A 152 8.56 10.93 18.91
N LEU A 153 8.06 9.88 19.56
CA LEU A 153 7.89 9.85 21.02
C LEU A 153 9.23 10.00 21.77
N GLN A 154 10.33 9.51 21.18
CA GLN A 154 11.68 9.66 21.71
C GLN A 154 12.36 10.99 21.31
N ASN A 155 11.63 11.93 20.70
CA ASN A 155 12.15 13.19 20.16
C ASN A 155 13.30 13.00 19.15
N LYS A 156 13.32 11.88 18.44
CA LYS A 156 14.23 11.60 17.32
C LYS A 156 13.57 12.02 16.01
N LYS A 157 14.39 12.25 14.98
CA LYS A 157 13.90 12.52 13.63
C LYS A 157 13.25 11.25 13.06
N ALA A 158 11.94 11.24 12.94
CA ALA A 158 11.24 10.22 12.16
C ALA A 158 11.43 10.44 10.66
N ASP A 159 11.40 9.36 9.90
CA ASP A 159 11.46 9.39 8.43
C ASP A 159 10.03 9.57 7.87
N LEU A 160 9.32 10.58 8.39
CA LEU A 160 7.99 10.91 7.90
C LEU A 160 8.11 11.57 6.54
N GLN A 161 7.49 10.94 5.55
CA GLN A 161 7.34 11.52 4.23
C GLN A 161 6.09 12.40 4.23
N LEU A 162 6.30 13.63 4.67
CA LEU A 162 5.28 14.66 4.74
C LEU A 162 4.74 14.98 3.36
N ARG A 163 3.44 15.24 3.29
CA ARG A 163 2.74 15.59 2.06
C ARG A 163 1.95 16.87 2.23
N GLY A 164 1.93 17.66 1.16
CA GLY A 164 0.99 18.76 1.00
C GLY A 164 -0.29 18.30 0.30
N THR A 165 -0.83 19.15 -0.56
CA THR A 165 -1.90 18.77 -1.49
C THR A 165 -1.30 17.98 -2.66
N PHE A 166 -1.86 16.79 -2.89
CA PHE A 166 -1.46 15.96 -4.01
C PHE A 166 -1.80 16.61 -5.35
N ARG A 167 -0.89 16.49 -6.30
CA ARG A 167 -1.17 16.79 -7.69
C ARG A 167 -1.75 15.53 -8.33
N ASN A 168 -3.01 15.58 -8.73
CA ASN A 168 -3.55 14.55 -9.59
C ASN A 168 -3.06 14.79 -11.02
N LYS A 169 -2.39 13.80 -11.59
CA LYS A 169 -1.96 13.85 -12.99
C LYS A 169 -2.94 13.02 -13.83
N ASP A 170 -4.20 13.44 -13.86
CA ASP A 170 -5.22 12.74 -14.65
C ASP A 170 -4.79 12.62 -16.12
N ALA A 171 -5.34 11.64 -16.81
CA ALA A 171 -5.03 11.25 -18.19
C ALA A 171 -5.21 12.36 -19.26
N ALA A 172 -5.59 13.58 -18.89
CA ALA A 172 -5.83 14.68 -19.82
C ALA A 172 -4.52 15.36 -20.27
N MET A 173 -4.49 15.89 -21.49
CA MET A 173 -3.32 16.63 -21.99
C MET A 173 -3.12 18.01 -21.37
N GLU A 174 -4.09 18.49 -20.61
CA GLU A 174 -3.99 19.74 -19.83
C GLU A 174 -3.23 19.51 -18.52
N THR A 175 -3.03 18.26 -18.16
CA THR A 175 -2.25 17.88 -17.02
C THR A 175 -0.78 18.22 -17.30
N PRO A 176 -0.11 19.07 -16.48
CA PRO A 176 1.27 19.44 -16.73
C PRO A 176 2.16 18.20 -16.79
N PRO A 177 3.30 18.21 -17.50
CA PRO A 177 4.17 17.06 -17.51
C PRO A 177 4.85 16.83 -16.15
N ILE A 178 5.40 15.63 -15.94
CA ILE A 178 6.27 15.32 -14.78
C ILE A 178 7.57 16.12 -14.88
N PHE A 179 8.15 16.16 -16.08
CA PHE A 179 9.35 16.93 -16.43
C PHE A 179 9.00 18.06 -17.39
N ASP A 180 9.70 19.20 -17.27
CA ASP A 180 9.54 20.30 -18.24
C ASP A 180 9.93 19.83 -19.65
N THR A 181 9.03 20.02 -20.60
CA THR A 181 9.21 19.65 -22.03
C THR A 181 9.38 20.86 -22.92
N THR A 182 9.55 22.06 -22.34
CA THR A 182 9.80 23.29 -23.10
C THR A 182 11.08 23.15 -23.92
N GLY A 183 10.97 23.29 -25.25
CA GLY A 183 12.09 23.13 -26.18
C GLY A 183 12.53 21.68 -26.44
N VAL A 184 11.92 20.69 -25.78
CA VAL A 184 12.21 19.27 -25.95
C VAL A 184 11.48 18.73 -27.19
N LYS A 185 12.15 17.93 -28.02
CA LYS A 185 11.50 17.22 -29.15
C LYS A 185 11.13 15.78 -28.81
N TYR A 186 11.88 15.16 -27.91
CA TYR A 186 11.71 13.80 -27.47
C TYR A 186 12.24 13.64 -26.04
N LEU A 187 11.51 12.92 -25.20
CA LEU A 187 11.92 12.47 -23.87
C LEU A 187 11.24 11.13 -23.60
N SER A 188 11.97 10.13 -23.14
CA SER A 188 11.42 8.89 -22.60
C SER A 188 12.25 8.51 -21.39
N ALA A 189 11.68 8.62 -20.20
CA ALA A 189 12.45 8.44 -18.96
C ALA A 189 11.60 7.87 -17.83
N ILE A 190 12.23 6.98 -17.06
CA ILE A 190 11.73 6.49 -15.78
C ILE A 190 12.47 7.21 -14.66
N THR A 191 11.74 7.52 -13.59
CA THR A 191 12.28 8.02 -12.32
C THR A 191 11.66 7.26 -11.15
N GLY A 192 12.22 7.43 -9.96
CA GLY A 192 11.67 6.87 -8.73
C GLY A 192 10.33 7.46 -8.31
N TYR A 193 9.96 7.19 -7.07
CA TYR A 193 8.75 7.72 -6.44
C TYR A 193 8.76 9.26 -6.39
N LEU A 194 7.62 9.87 -6.69
CA LEU A 194 7.40 11.32 -6.62
C LEU A 194 6.43 11.64 -5.47
N PRO A 195 6.91 12.19 -4.33
CA PRO A 195 6.11 12.33 -3.10
C PRO A 195 4.78 13.08 -3.23
N ASP A 196 4.74 14.11 -4.08
CA ASP A 196 3.60 15.03 -4.20
C ASP A 196 2.58 14.64 -5.27
N TYR A 197 2.70 13.46 -5.87
CA TYR A 197 1.83 13.02 -6.95
C TYR A 197 1.02 11.77 -6.61
N LEU A 198 -0.22 11.74 -7.08
CA LEU A 198 -1.03 10.53 -6.98
C LEU A 198 -0.58 9.47 -7.98
N PRO A 199 -0.74 8.18 -7.64
CA PRO A 199 -0.58 7.12 -8.62
C PRO A 199 -1.55 7.29 -9.79
N THR A 200 -1.07 7.11 -11.02
CA THR A 200 -1.89 7.21 -12.22
C THR A 200 -1.69 6.01 -13.14
N TYR A 201 -2.75 5.62 -13.84
CA TYR A 201 -2.69 4.59 -14.86
C TYR A 201 -2.03 5.13 -16.14
N PRO A 202 -1.38 4.25 -16.92
CA PRO A 202 -0.80 4.61 -18.20
C PRO A 202 -1.86 5.22 -19.12
N ASN A 203 -1.60 6.42 -19.64
CA ASN A 203 -2.42 7.00 -20.69
C ASN A 203 -1.60 7.73 -21.74
N VAL A 204 -1.90 7.45 -23.01
CA VAL A 204 -1.33 8.15 -24.16
C VAL A 204 -2.28 9.25 -24.59
N ALA A 205 -1.85 10.51 -24.50
CA ALA A 205 -2.65 11.66 -24.86
C ALA A 205 -1.98 12.42 -26.02
N CYS A 206 -2.78 12.84 -27.01
CA CYS A 206 -2.31 13.50 -28.23
C CYS A 206 -3.12 14.79 -28.49
N LYS A 207 -2.44 15.91 -28.76
CA LYS A 207 -3.05 17.23 -29.10
C LYS A 207 -2.00 18.07 -29.80
N ASN A 208 -2.42 18.79 -30.84
CA ASN A 208 -1.59 19.75 -31.59
C ASN A 208 -0.25 19.17 -32.06
N GLY A 209 -0.26 17.93 -32.58
CA GLY A 209 0.96 17.27 -33.08
C GLY A 209 1.98 16.93 -32.00
N LYS A 210 1.55 16.78 -30.74
CA LYS A 210 2.39 16.35 -29.63
C LYS A 210 1.72 15.16 -28.92
N SER A 211 2.53 14.20 -28.53
CA SER A 211 2.11 13.04 -27.76
C SER A 211 2.81 13.02 -26.41
N ASN A 212 2.03 12.68 -25.38
CA ASN A 212 2.51 12.50 -24.02
C ASN A 212 1.99 11.15 -23.50
N TYR A 213 2.86 10.35 -22.90
CA TYR A 213 2.48 9.11 -22.25
C TYR A 213 3.08 9.07 -20.86
N GLN A 214 2.20 9.08 -19.84
CA GLN A 214 2.62 9.18 -18.44
C GLN A 214 2.02 8.09 -17.58
N MET A 215 2.76 7.78 -16.54
CA MET A 215 2.38 6.91 -15.45
C MET A 215 3.12 7.43 -14.22
N VAL A 216 2.41 7.69 -13.13
CA VAL A 216 2.99 8.26 -11.93
C VAL A 216 2.88 7.27 -10.80
N ASN A 217 3.94 7.12 -10.01
CA ASN A 217 3.99 6.32 -8.79
C ASN A 217 3.39 4.91 -8.93
N ALA A 218 3.60 4.28 -10.08
CA ALA A 218 3.14 2.93 -10.36
C ALA A 218 4.09 1.88 -9.79
N ALA A 219 3.52 0.79 -9.29
CA ALA A 219 4.29 -0.32 -8.75
C ALA A 219 5.12 -1.02 -9.85
N PHE A 220 6.33 -1.47 -9.49
CA PHE A 220 7.24 -2.16 -10.41
C PHE A 220 6.59 -3.33 -11.15
N ASN A 221 5.86 -4.21 -10.45
CA ASN A 221 5.17 -5.34 -11.06
C ASN A 221 4.14 -4.93 -12.12
N PHE A 222 3.47 -3.80 -11.91
CA PHE A 222 2.52 -3.24 -12.86
C PHE A 222 3.23 -2.71 -14.10
N MET A 223 4.34 -1.99 -13.91
CA MET A 223 5.19 -1.52 -15.00
C MET A 223 5.79 -2.67 -15.82
N LEU A 224 6.30 -3.71 -15.15
CA LEU A 224 6.84 -4.92 -15.76
C LEU A 224 5.80 -5.60 -16.66
N ARG A 225 4.56 -5.75 -16.16
CA ARG A 225 3.45 -6.35 -16.93
C ARG A 225 3.02 -5.51 -18.14
N ILE A 226 3.18 -4.20 -18.10
CA ILE A 226 2.94 -3.34 -19.27
C ILE A 226 4.10 -3.47 -20.27
N ALA A 227 5.34 -3.37 -19.79
CA ALA A 227 6.53 -3.41 -20.63
C ALA A 227 6.69 -4.75 -21.36
N PHE A 228 6.29 -5.86 -20.73
CA PHE A 228 6.41 -7.22 -21.27
C PHE A 228 5.06 -7.93 -21.36
N LYS A 229 4.03 -7.19 -21.77
CA LYS A 229 2.64 -7.67 -21.85
C LYS A 229 2.49 -8.97 -22.63
N ASN A 230 3.22 -9.12 -23.73
CA ASN A 230 3.12 -10.29 -24.59
C ASN A 230 3.85 -11.49 -23.98
N GLU A 231 5.04 -11.27 -23.45
CA GLU A 231 5.90 -12.28 -22.83
C GLU A 231 5.26 -12.84 -21.55
N LEU A 232 4.51 -12.02 -20.81
CA LEU A 232 3.87 -12.40 -19.54
C LEU A 232 2.40 -12.82 -19.68
N LYS A 233 1.81 -12.74 -20.87
CA LYS A 233 0.40 -13.08 -21.10
C LYS A 233 0.06 -14.51 -20.66
N GLY A 234 -0.86 -14.65 -19.71
CA GLY A 234 -1.29 -15.98 -19.22
C GLY A 234 -0.37 -16.60 -18.16
N PHE A 235 0.66 -15.88 -17.71
CA PHE A 235 1.52 -16.29 -16.60
C PHE A 235 1.28 -15.43 -15.37
N GLU A 236 1.42 -16.06 -14.20
CA GLU A 236 1.49 -15.35 -12.93
C GLU A 236 2.94 -15.10 -12.52
N SER A 237 3.16 -14.20 -11.56
CA SER A 237 4.50 -13.98 -11.01
C SER A 237 5.11 -15.21 -10.35
N THR A 238 4.29 -16.20 -10.00
CA THR A 238 4.74 -17.51 -9.55
C THR A 238 5.40 -18.32 -10.66
N ASP A 239 5.08 -18.09 -11.94
CA ASP A 239 5.63 -18.85 -13.07
C ASP A 239 6.98 -18.32 -13.58
N TYR A 240 7.45 -17.18 -13.06
CA TYR A 240 8.65 -16.53 -13.56
C TYR A 240 9.91 -17.31 -13.17
N VAL A 241 10.79 -17.52 -14.13
CA VAL A 241 12.12 -18.10 -13.93
C VAL A 241 13.15 -17.00 -14.11
N PHE A 242 14.18 -16.99 -13.28
CA PHE A 242 15.15 -15.91 -13.22
C PHE A 242 16.54 -16.42 -13.59
N GLU A 243 17.34 -15.54 -14.20
CA GLU A 243 18.80 -15.68 -14.24
C GLU A 243 19.37 -15.83 -12.82
N GLU A 244 20.47 -16.55 -12.71
CA GLU A 244 21.16 -16.76 -11.43
C GLU A 244 21.50 -15.43 -10.74
N GLY A 245 21.28 -15.39 -9.43
CA GLY A 245 21.49 -14.20 -8.59
C GLY A 245 20.56 -13.02 -8.85
N LEU A 246 19.54 -13.16 -9.71
CA LEU A 246 18.60 -12.08 -10.01
C LEU A 246 17.29 -12.17 -9.20
N LYS A 247 16.89 -13.41 -8.85
CA LYS A 247 15.59 -13.73 -8.28
C LYS A 247 15.21 -12.85 -7.09
N ASP A 248 16.00 -12.86 -6.03
CA ASP A 248 15.61 -12.24 -4.75
C ASP A 248 15.32 -10.75 -4.89
N LYS A 249 16.19 -10.02 -5.60
CA LYS A 249 16.03 -8.57 -5.85
C LYS A 249 14.74 -8.29 -6.62
N ILE A 250 14.53 -8.97 -7.74
CA ILE A 250 13.36 -8.69 -8.60
C ILE A 250 12.08 -9.16 -7.93
N GLN A 251 12.13 -10.26 -7.20
CA GLN A 251 11.00 -10.75 -6.45
C GLN A 251 10.58 -9.74 -5.37
N GLN A 252 11.52 -9.19 -4.58
CA GLN A 252 11.19 -8.12 -3.63
C GLN A 252 10.51 -6.91 -4.31
N MET A 253 10.99 -6.52 -5.50
CA MET A 253 10.40 -5.42 -6.27
C MET A 253 8.98 -5.75 -6.78
N ILE A 254 8.74 -7.00 -7.21
CA ILE A 254 7.42 -7.44 -7.70
C ILE A 254 6.39 -7.42 -6.57
N LEU A 255 6.80 -7.83 -5.38
CA LEU A 255 5.92 -8.08 -4.24
C LEU A 255 5.70 -6.83 -3.39
N GLY A 256 6.74 -6.04 -3.23
CA GLY A 256 6.70 -4.79 -2.49
C GLY A 256 6.03 -3.65 -3.27
N GLY A 257 5.06 -3.92 -4.15
CA GLY A 257 4.36 -2.89 -4.93
C GLY A 257 3.61 -1.86 -4.08
N SER A 258 3.35 -2.16 -2.80
CA SER A 258 2.88 -1.20 -1.79
C SER A 258 3.97 -0.21 -1.35
N LEU A 259 5.22 -0.67 -1.29
CA LEU A 259 6.40 0.07 -0.83
C LEU A 259 6.86 1.07 -1.89
N ARG A 260 7.25 2.25 -1.42
CA ARG A 260 7.58 3.40 -2.29
C ARG A 260 8.87 3.22 -3.07
N GLN A 261 9.86 2.56 -2.48
CA GLN A 261 11.12 2.24 -3.16
C GLN A 261 10.92 1.36 -4.40
N TYR A 262 9.77 0.70 -4.52
CA TYR A 262 9.37 -0.12 -5.67
C TYR A 262 8.23 0.51 -6.49
N LYS A 263 7.98 1.81 -6.31
CA LYS A 263 7.10 2.62 -7.14
C LYS A 263 7.92 3.61 -7.97
N TYR A 264 7.56 3.73 -9.23
CA TYR A 264 8.30 4.54 -10.21
C TYR A 264 7.33 5.36 -11.05
N SER A 265 7.85 6.39 -11.69
CA SER A 265 7.10 7.25 -12.61
C SER A 265 7.77 7.26 -13.97
N TYR A 266 6.97 7.33 -15.03
CA TYR A 266 7.42 7.37 -16.41
C TYR A 266 6.80 8.55 -17.15
N GLN A 267 7.60 9.19 -18.00
CA GLN A 267 7.11 10.14 -18.98
C GLN A 267 7.76 9.88 -20.34
N LEU A 268 6.90 9.78 -21.34
CA LEU A 268 7.22 9.97 -22.74
C LEU A 268 6.68 11.32 -23.20
N PHE A 269 7.49 12.10 -23.89
CA PHE A 269 7.05 13.24 -24.68
C PHE A 269 7.62 13.10 -26.08
N VAL A 270 6.78 13.31 -27.09
CA VAL A 270 7.19 13.36 -28.50
C VAL A 270 6.54 14.58 -29.13
N ALA A 271 7.33 15.42 -29.81
CA ALA A 271 6.83 16.53 -30.62
C ALA A 271 6.28 16.05 -31.98
N ASP A 272 5.52 14.95 -31.95
CA ASP A 272 4.77 14.36 -33.05
C ASP A 272 3.60 13.54 -32.49
N THR A 273 2.66 13.15 -33.33
CA THR A 273 1.57 12.23 -32.98
C THR A 273 2.03 10.79 -33.16
N ILE A 274 2.02 10.01 -32.06
CA ILE A 274 2.35 8.58 -32.09
C ILE A 274 1.15 7.72 -31.70
N SER A 275 1.14 6.48 -32.20
CA SER A 275 0.15 5.48 -31.79
C SER A 275 0.42 4.97 -30.37
N PRO A 276 -0.60 4.44 -29.67
CA PRO A 276 -0.40 3.79 -28.38
C PRO A 276 0.64 2.67 -28.41
N GLY A 277 0.64 1.83 -29.44
CA GLY A 277 1.65 0.77 -29.58
C GLY A 277 3.08 1.30 -29.71
N ARG A 278 3.28 2.44 -30.39
CA ARG A 278 4.60 3.10 -30.44
C ARG A 278 4.99 3.68 -29.08
N ALA A 279 4.03 4.23 -28.33
CA ALA A 279 4.26 4.72 -26.97
C ALA A 279 4.62 3.58 -25.99
N GLU A 280 3.93 2.44 -26.08
CA GLU A 280 4.25 1.22 -25.34
C GLU A 280 5.65 0.69 -25.68
N HIS A 281 6.06 0.74 -26.95
CA HIS A 281 7.42 0.35 -27.36
C HIS A 281 8.50 1.23 -26.74
N TYR A 282 8.33 2.56 -26.77
CA TYR A 282 9.25 3.47 -26.06
C TYR A 282 9.31 3.19 -24.56
N PHE A 283 8.15 2.89 -23.95
CA PHE A 283 8.11 2.54 -22.54
C PHE A 283 8.85 1.23 -22.23
N GLN A 284 8.68 0.20 -23.07
CA GLN A 284 9.42 -1.06 -22.94
C GLN A 284 10.93 -0.81 -23.01
N GLN A 285 11.39 0.03 -23.95
CA GLN A 285 12.81 0.37 -24.06
C GLN A 285 13.31 1.12 -22.82
N ALA A 286 12.60 2.16 -22.37
CA ALA A 286 12.97 2.88 -21.15
C ALA A 286 12.97 1.97 -19.90
N PHE A 287 12.07 0.99 -19.84
CA PHE A 287 12.06 -0.02 -18.78
C PHE A 287 13.32 -0.89 -18.83
N LYS A 288 13.68 -1.41 -20.01
CA LYS A 288 14.89 -2.19 -20.23
C LYS A 288 16.14 -1.41 -19.82
N ASP A 289 16.24 -0.15 -20.24
CA ASP A 289 17.39 0.70 -19.97
C ASP A 289 17.52 1.06 -18.48
N TYR A 290 16.40 1.36 -17.81
CA TYR A 290 16.41 1.77 -16.40
C TYR A 290 16.65 0.60 -15.43
N PHE A 291 16.03 -0.55 -15.70
CA PHE A 291 16.13 -1.72 -14.82
C PHE A 291 17.22 -2.71 -15.22
N HIS A 292 17.77 -2.60 -16.43
CA HIS A 292 18.70 -3.55 -17.04
C HIS A 292 18.13 -4.97 -17.09
N LEU A 293 16.85 -5.10 -17.47
CA LEU A 293 16.10 -6.36 -17.49
C LEU A 293 15.41 -6.60 -18.82
N THR A 294 15.39 -7.85 -19.25
CA THR A 294 14.54 -8.34 -20.34
C THR A 294 13.76 -9.58 -19.91
N ILE A 295 12.68 -9.87 -20.63
CA ILE A 295 11.89 -11.09 -20.45
C ILE A 295 11.76 -11.78 -21.80
N GLU A 296 11.93 -13.09 -21.80
CA GLU A 296 11.71 -13.95 -22.96
C GLU A 296 10.77 -15.10 -22.59
N ARG A 297 9.93 -15.55 -23.53
CA ARG A 297 9.25 -16.84 -23.38
C ARG A 297 10.21 -17.95 -23.78
N LYS A 298 10.43 -18.90 -22.87
CA LYS A 298 11.24 -20.09 -23.12
C LYS A 298 10.41 -21.34 -22.87
N THR A 299 10.76 -22.42 -23.54
CA THR A 299 10.21 -23.75 -23.27
C THR A 299 11.30 -24.62 -22.70
N GLY A 300 10.99 -25.36 -21.65
CA GLY A 300 11.92 -26.31 -21.07
C GLY A 300 11.42 -26.91 -19.77
N LEU A 301 12.29 -27.70 -19.14
CA LEU A 301 12.00 -28.36 -17.88
C LEU A 301 12.06 -27.36 -16.73
N VAL A 302 10.93 -27.07 -16.11
CA VAL A 302 10.83 -26.14 -14.96
C VAL A 302 10.59 -26.93 -13.69
N SER A 303 11.41 -26.67 -12.67
CA SER A 303 11.15 -27.19 -11.32
C SER A 303 10.18 -26.26 -10.59
N TYR A 304 9.18 -26.82 -9.93
CA TYR A 304 8.18 -26.07 -9.14
C TYR A 304 7.72 -26.87 -7.93
N TYR A 305 7.12 -26.20 -6.95
CA TYR A 305 6.43 -26.82 -5.83
C TYR A 305 4.94 -26.98 -6.14
N LYS A 306 4.44 -28.21 -6.09
CA LYS A 306 3.00 -28.49 -6.05
C LYS A 306 2.54 -28.45 -4.59
N ILE A 307 1.61 -27.56 -4.28
CA ILE A 307 0.99 -27.46 -2.95
C ILE A 307 -0.11 -28.50 -2.84
N LYS A 308 -0.07 -29.27 -1.75
CA LYS A 308 -1.15 -30.15 -1.27
C LYS A 308 -1.58 -29.67 0.11
N ILE A 309 -2.88 -29.45 0.27
CA ILE A 309 -3.49 -29.12 1.55
C ILE A 309 -3.89 -30.42 2.26
N LEU A 310 -3.58 -30.53 3.55
CA LEU A 310 -3.92 -31.66 4.41
C LEU A 310 -5.10 -31.33 5.32
N ASP A 311 -5.76 -32.34 5.88
CA ASP A 311 -6.99 -32.17 6.70
C ASP A 311 -6.77 -31.32 7.96
N ASN A 312 -5.56 -31.36 8.53
CA ASN A 312 -5.18 -30.55 9.69
C ASN A 312 -5.04 -29.04 9.38
N ILE A 313 -5.21 -28.60 8.12
CA ILE A 313 -5.36 -27.18 7.79
C ILE A 313 -6.55 -26.54 8.53
N SER A 314 -7.56 -27.36 8.87
CA SER A 314 -8.76 -26.94 9.58
C SER A 314 -8.46 -26.38 10.98
N ASP A 315 -7.33 -26.76 11.59
CA ASP A 315 -6.86 -26.21 12.86
C ASP A 315 -6.50 -24.72 12.77
N LEU A 316 -6.21 -24.22 11.56
CA LEU A 316 -5.93 -22.81 11.32
C LEU A 316 -7.20 -21.99 11.06
N LYS A 317 -8.38 -22.62 10.94
CA LYS A 317 -9.59 -21.90 10.54
C LYS A 317 -9.87 -20.75 11.50
N SER A 318 -9.95 -19.54 10.95
CA SER A 318 -10.11 -18.33 11.74
C SER A 318 -11.45 -18.34 12.46
N LYS A 319 -11.47 -17.76 13.66
CA LYS A 319 -12.71 -17.49 14.42
C LYS A 319 -13.46 -16.25 13.90
N GLY A 320 -13.01 -15.67 12.79
CA GLY A 320 -13.48 -14.39 12.28
C GLY A 320 -12.78 -13.23 12.96
N GLY A 321 -13.19 -12.01 12.60
CA GLY A 321 -12.42 -10.80 12.90
C GLY A 321 -12.05 -10.11 11.60
N MET A 322 -11.09 -9.20 11.64
CA MET A 322 -10.59 -8.59 10.43
C MET A 322 -9.35 -9.29 9.89
N HIS A 323 -9.09 -9.04 8.61
CA HIS A 323 -7.77 -9.19 8.02
C HIS A 323 -6.75 -8.35 8.78
N LEU A 324 -5.91 -9.02 9.57
CA LEU A 324 -4.74 -8.43 10.19
C LEU A 324 -3.52 -9.06 9.56
N VAL A 325 -2.66 -8.25 8.95
CA VAL A 325 -1.29 -8.64 8.63
C VAL A 325 -0.41 -7.75 9.49
N ASN A 326 0.11 -8.30 10.58
CA ASN A 326 1.03 -7.56 11.43
C ASN A 326 2.44 -7.75 10.87
N GLU A 327 2.83 -6.89 9.92
CA GLU A 327 4.22 -6.76 9.48
C GLU A 327 4.99 -6.02 10.56
N LYS A 328 5.39 -6.72 11.62
CA LYS A 328 6.42 -6.17 12.51
C LYS A 328 7.73 -6.13 11.72
N THR A 329 8.15 -4.94 11.36
CA THR A 329 9.47 -4.70 10.78
C THR A 329 10.57 -5.01 11.81
N GLU A 330 11.54 -5.78 11.33
CA GLU A 330 12.84 -6.15 11.91
C GLU A 330 12.95 -7.12 13.12
N GLU A 331 11.97 -7.25 14.03
CA GLU A 331 12.16 -8.13 15.23
C GLU A 331 10.95 -9.00 15.66
N GLY A 332 9.81 -8.97 14.96
CA GLY A 332 8.60 -9.71 15.35
C GLY A 332 8.15 -10.82 14.40
N PRO A 333 7.26 -11.73 14.83
CA PRO A 333 6.67 -12.72 13.94
C PRO A 333 5.63 -12.08 13.00
N ILE A 334 5.51 -12.60 11.78
CA ILE A 334 4.47 -12.18 10.82
C ILE A 334 3.19 -12.95 11.16
N SER A 335 2.14 -12.23 11.55
CA SER A 335 0.85 -12.83 11.89
C SER A 335 -0.22 -12.47 10.87
N PHE A 336 -0.88 -13.49 10.33
CA PHE A 336 -2.05 -13.43 9.48
C PHE A 336 -3.28 -13.78 10.32
N GLY A 337 -4.15 -12.81 10.57
CA GLY A 337 -5.42 -13.00 11.27
C GLY A 337 -6.60 -12.86 10.31
N ASN A 338 -7.54 -13.80 10.36
CA ASN A 338 -8.68 -13.94 9.46
C ASN A 338 -8.28 -13.73 8.00
N PHE A 339 -7.18 -14.34 7.55
CA PHE A 339 -6.57 -14.08 6.24
C PHE A 339 -6.99 -15.14 5.22
N PRO A 340 -7.27 -14.80 3.94
CA PRO A 340 -7.73 -15.80 2.99
C PRO A 340 -6.61 -16.79 2.66
N LEU A 341 -6.84 -18.08 2.86
CA LEU A 341 -5.86 -19.14 2.59
C LEU A 341 -5.35 -19.04 1.16
N ILE A 342 -6.25 -18.83 0.19
CA ILE A 342 -5.89 -18.65 -1.22
C ILE A 342 -4.87 -17.53 -1.45
N THR A 343 -4.97 -16.45 -0.67
CA THR A 343 -4.02 -15.33 -0.73
C THR A 343 -2.70 -15.75 -0.12
N LEU A 344 -2.69 -16.42 1.04
CA LEU A 344 -1.46 -16.96 1.62
C LEU A 344 -0.74 -17.90 0.65
N LEU A 345 -1.45 -18.86 0.04
CA LEU A 345 -0.87 -19.81 -0.92
C LEU A 345 -0.22 -19.10 -2.11
N SER A 346 -0.83 -18.01 -2.60
CA SER A 346 -0.26 -17.17 -3.64
C SER A 346 1.04 -16.49 -3.18
N LEU A 347 1.12 -16.08 -1.92
CA LEU A 347 2.29 -15.44 -1.32
C LEU A 347 3.39 -16.44 -0.96
N LEU A 348 3.16 -17.75 -0.98
CA LEU A 348 4.22 -18.71 -0.62
C LEU A 348 5.42 -18.67 -1.56
N HIS A 349 5.22 -18.31 -2.83
CA HIS A 349 6.33 -18.13 -3.77
C HIS A 349 7.39 -17.13 -3.28
N GLN A 350 7.03 -16.19 -2.39
CA GLN A 350 7.93 -15.18 -1.83
C GLN A 350 8.94 -15.79 -0.85
N TYR A 351 8.57 -16.89 -0.22
CA TYR A 351 9.34 -17.48 0.85
C TYR A 351 10.17 -18.69 0.40
N VAL A 352 9.95 -19.21 -0.82
CA VAL A 352 10.61 -20.41 -1.35
C VAL A 352 11.42 -20.15 -2.63
N ASP A 353 12.34 -21.05 -2.95
CA ASP A 353 13.29 -20.97 -4.07
C ASP A 353 12.70 -21.34 -5.45
N LEU A 354 11.50 -21.92 -5.52
CA LEU A 354 10.84 -22.32 -6.77
C LEU A 354 9.42 -21.74 -6.93
N PRO A 355 8.91 -21.63 -8.18
CA PRO A 355 7.49 -21.45 -8.48
C PRO A 355 6.56 -22.33 -7.63
N VAL A 356 5.38 -21.82 -7.26
CA VAL A 356 4.35 -22.59 -6.54
C VAL A 356 3.10 -22.78 -7.39
N SER A 357 2.50 -23.97 -7.33
CA SER A 357 1.25 -24.33 -8.00
C SER A 357 0.25 -24.88 -6.97
N TYR A 358 -0.98 -24.37 -6.98
CA TYR A 358 -2.03 -24.73 -6.00
C TYR A 358 -3.43 -24.71 -6.64
N ASN A 359 -4.39 -25.38 -5.98
CA ASN A 359 -5.80 -25.35 -6.37
C ASN A 359 -6.42 -24.01 -5.95
N ARG A 360 -7.16 -23.35 -6.86
CA ARG A 360 -7.74 -22.03 -6.61
C ARG A 360 -9.12 -22.06 -5.95
N ASN A 361 -9.65 -23.23 -5.65
CA ASN A 361 -10.99 -23.39 -5.09
C ASN A 361 -11.05 -23.37 -3.55
N GLU A 362 -9.94 -23.02 -2.89
CA GLU A 362 -9.85 -22.97 -1.42
C GLU A 362 -10.47 -21.68 -0.87
N ASP A 363 -11.71 -21.75 -0.39
CA ASP A 363 -12.41 -20.65 0.28
C ASP A 363 -12.40 -20.85 1.80
N MET A 364 -11.29 -20.50 2.44
CA MET A 364 -11.13 -20.56 3.89
C MET A 364 -10.34 -19.36 4.41
N GLN A 365 -10.77 -18.82 5.56
CA GLN A 365 -10.02 -17.83 6.32
C GLN A 365 -9.19 -18.52 7.40
N ILE A 366 -7.95 -18.08 7.60
CA ILE A 366 -7.01 -18.68 8.56
C ILE A 366 -6.43 -17.67 9.55
N ASP A 367 -6.07 -18.17 10.73
CA ASP A 367 -5.19 -17.52 11.69
C ASP A 367 -3.85 -18.27 11.69
N LEU A 368 -2.77 -17.63 11.23
CA LEU A 368 -1.44 -18.22 11.14
C LEU A 368 -0.37 -17.21 11.54
N THR A 369 0.58 -17.64 12.37
CA THR A 369 1.76 -16.84 12.70
C THR A 369 3.01 -17.56 12.23
N PHE A 370 3.77 -16.90 11.37
CA PHE A 370 5.10 -17.35 10.97
C PHE A 370 6.09 -17.12 12.12
N PRO A 371 7.09 -18.01 12.29
CA PRO A 371 8.13 -17.82 13.29
C PRO A 371 8.92 -16.52 13.02
N VAL A 372 9.55 -15.98 14.07
CA VAL A 372 10.41 -14.81 13.95
C VAL A 372 11.53 -15.10 12.96
N GLY A 373 11.76 -14.19 12.02
CA GLY A 373 12.79 -14.35 10.99
C GLY A 373 12.45 -15.37 9.90
N PHE A 374 11.18 -15.82 9.78
CA PHE A 374 10.75 -16.79 8.77
C PHE A 374 11.28 -16.49 7.36
N GLU A 375 11.28 -15.22 6.96
CA GLU A 375 11.78 -14.78 5.65
C GLU A 375 13.23 -15.20 5.37
N ARG A 376 14.08 -15.19 6.41
CA ARG A 376 15.52 -15.47 6.36
C ARG A 376 15.86 -16.94 6.63
N MET A 377 14.87 -17.75 7.01
CA MET A 377 15.10 -19.18 7.27
C MET A 377 15.50 -19.94 5.99
N PRO A 378 16.31 -21.00 6.10
CA PRO A 378 16.53 -21.94 5.00
C PRO A 378 15.20 -22.47 4.45
N VAL A 379 15.16 -22.75 3.14
CA VAL A 379 13.92 -23.19 2.48
C VAL A 379 13.40 -24.48 3.09
N GLU A 380 14.28 -25.42 3.41
CA GLU A 380 13.95 -26.70 4.01
C GLU A 380 13.17 -26.54 5.33
N GLU A 381 13.62 -25.62 6.19
CA GLU A 381 12.95 -25.32 7.46
C GLU A 381 11.58 -24.67 7.24
N LYS A 382 11.47 -23.78 6.24
CA LYS A 382 10.18 -23.18 5.86
C LYS A 382 9.20 -24.25 5.38
N LEU A 383 9.66 -25.22 4.58
CA LEU A 383 8.83 -26.32 4.10
C LEU A 383 8.34 -27.21 5.25
N ILE A 384 9.21 -27.51 6.23
CA ILE A 384 8.85 -28.28 7.42
C ILE A 384 7.79 -27.55 8.24
N PHE A 385 7.97 -26.25 8.47
CA PHE A 385 7.00 -25.43 9.18
C PHE A 385 5.64 -25.44 8.46
N LEU A 386 5.61 -25.15 7.16
CA LEU A 386 4.36 -25.13 6.37
C LEU A 386 3.66 -26.50 6.38
N ALA A 387 4.42 -27.59 6.27
CA ALA A 387 3.88 -28.95 6.35
C ALA A 387 3.25 -29.24 7.71
N SER A 388 3.87 -28.78 8.82
CA SER A 388 3.30 -28.88 10.17
C SER A 388 1.96 -28.15 10.33
N LYS A 389 1.70 -27.17 9.45
CA LYS A 389 0.46 -26.39 9.38
C LYS A 389 -0.51 -26.91 8.32
N GLY A 390 -0.24 -28.07 7.73
CA GLY A 390 -1.12 -28.70 6.74
C GLY A 390 -0.91 -28.21 5.31
N ILE A 391 0.16 -27.46 5.02
CA ILE A 391 0.50 -26.95 3.69
C ILE A 391 1.79 -27.66 3.21
N VAL A 392 1.64 -28.72 2.41
CA VAL A 392 2.78 -29.50 1.92
C VAL A 392 3.20 -29.05 0.53
N LEU A 393 4.47 -28.69 0.36
CA LEU A 393 5.06 -28.32 -0.92
C LEU A 393 5.96 -29.47 -1.40
N THR A 394 5.61 -30.08 -2.53
CA THR A 394 6.41 -31.16 -3.13
C THR A 394 7.07 -30.70 -4.42
N LYS A 395 8.38 -30.86 -4.53
CA LYS A 395 9.12 -30.51 -5.75
C LYS A 395 8.70 -31.44 -6.89
N GLN A 396 8.36 -30.84 -8.02
CA GLN A 396 8.00 -31.51 -9.27
C GLN A 396 8.73 -30.84 -10.42
N GLN A 397 8.81 -31.56 -11.54
CA GLN A 397 9.32 -31.03 -12.80
C GLN A 397 8.30 -31.27 -13.89
N GLN A 398 8.14 -30.26 -14.73
CA GLN A 398 7.27 -30.35 -15.90
C GLN A 398 7.89 -29.54 -17.04
N GLU A 399 7.81 -30.10 -18.24
CA GLU A 399 8.10 -29.35 -19.46
C GLU A 399 6.94 -28.40 -19.75
N LYS A 400 7.23 -27.10 -19.73
CA LYS A 400 6.24 -26.05 -20.00
C LYS A 400 6.91 -24.81 -20.58
N GLU A 401 6.11 -23.94 -21.17
CA GLU A 401 6.54 -22.58 -21.46
C GLU A 401 6.59 -21.76 -20.16
N TYR A 402 7.56 -20.86 -20.04
CA TYR A 402 7.72 -19.97 -18.90
C TYR A 402 8.35 -18.62 -19.29
N PRO A 403 8.04 -17.53 -18.57
CA PRO A 403 8.78 -16.28 -18.69
C PRO A 403 10.14 -16.39 -18.02
N TYR A 404 11.20 -16.17 -18.78
CA TYR A 404 12.57 -16.10 -18.29
C TYR A 404 13.01 -14.64 -18.18
N ILE A 405 13.37 -14.21 -16.98
CA ILE A 405 13.81 -12.85 -16.66
C ILE A 405 15.33 -12.85 -16.51
N SER A 406 16.01 -12.01 -17.29
CA SER A 406 17.48 -11.93 -17.32
C SER A 406 17.98 -10.49 -17.42
N ARG A 407 19.27 -10.29 -17.13
CA ARG A 407 19.95 -9.01 -17.25
C ARG A 407 20.17 -8.64 -18.71
N ILE A 408 20.20 -7.34 -18.98
CA ILE A 408 20.72 -6.77 -20.22
C ILE A 408 22.13 -6.26 -19.90
N TYR A 409 23.12 -6.74 -20.65
CA TYR A 409 24.53 -6.35 -20.51
C TYR A 409 24.87 -5.17 -21.41
#